data_AF-A0A3B9NVZ5-F1
#
_entry.id   AF-A0A3B9NVZ5-F1
#
_cell.length_a   1.000
_cell.length_b   1.000
_cell.length_c   1.000
_cell.angle_alpha   90.00
_cell.angle_beta   90.00
_cell.angle_gamma   90.00
#
_symmetry.space_group_name_H-M   'P 1'
#
loop_
_entity.id
_entity.type
_entity.pdbx_description
1 polymer ?
#
loop_
_entity_poly.entity_id
_entity_poly.type
_entity_poly.pdbx_seq_one_letter_code
_entity_poly.pdbx_strand_id
1 'polypeptide(L)' 'GGRIWIRIFPDKPISKKPAEVRMGNGKGNPEYYVAEIQPGKMLYEMDGVDEVLAREAFRLASAKLPIETTFVVRQVGA' A
#
# COMPACT_ATOMS: atom_id res chain seq x y z
N GLY A 1 11.97 0.43 20.58
CA GLY A 1 11.67 0.78 19.17
C GLY A 1 10.71 -0.24 18.62
N GLY A 2 9.72 0.19 17.82
CA GLY A 2 8.73 -0.71 17.24
C GLY A 2 9.24 -1.48 16.03
N ARG A 3 8.56 -2.57 15.69
CA ARG A 3 8.76 -3.36 14.48
C ARG A 3 7.60 -3.14 13.53
N ILE A 4 7.88 -2.98 12.23
CA ILE A 4 6.88 -2.79 11.18
C ILE A 4 7.08 -3.88 10.12
N TRP A 5 5.99 -4.44 9.62
CA TRP A 5 5.98 -5.31 8.45
C TRP A 5 5.18 -4.66 7.33
N ILE A 6 5.72 -4.71 6.12
CA ILE A 6 5.01 -4.34 4.89
C ILE A 6 4.45 -5.65 4.31
N ARG A 7 3.12 -5.75 4.20
CA ARG A 7 2.43 -6.97 3.77
C ARG A 7 2.09 -6.99 2.27
N ILE A 8 2.36 -5.88 1.59
CA ILE A 8 2.17 -5.70 0.15
C ILE A 8 3.51 -5.49 -0.55
N PHE A 9 3.58 -5.80 -1.84
CA PHE A 9 4.77 -5.57 -2.64
C PHE A 9 4.36 -5.07 -4.03
N PRO A 10 5.03 -4.06 -4.59
CA PRO A 10 4.70 -3.54 -5.91
C PRO A 10 5.39 -4.37 -7.00
N ASP A 11 4.75 -5.45 -7.42
CA ASP A 11 5.26 -6.39 -8.43
C ASP A 11 4.71 -6.13 -9.84
N LYS A 12 3.60 -5.39 -9.97
CA LYS A 12 2.96 -5.15 -11.27
C LYS A 12 3.49 -3.88 -11.95
N PRO A 13 4.14 -3.97 -13.13
CA PRO A 13 4.58 -2.80 -13.88
C PRO A 13 3.41 -2.13 -14.61
N ILE A 14 3.32 -0.81 -14.50
CA ILE A 14 2.40 0.06 -15.26
C ILE A 14 3.19 0.81 -16.31
N SER A 15 2.76 0.71 -17.57
CA SER A 15 3.41 1.35 -18.71
C SER A 15 2.65 2.59 -19.17
N LYS A 16 3.37 3.62 -19.62
CA LYS A 16 2.79 4.82 -20.21
C LYS A 16 3.47 5.16 -21.53
N LYS A 17 2.69 5.67 -22.48
CA LYS A 17 3.24 6.23 -23.73
C LYS A 17 3.71 7.67 -23.48
N PRO A 18 4.80 8.12 -24.14
CA PRO A 18 5.21 9.51 -24.08
C PRO A 18 4.05 10.44 -24.47
N ALA A 19 3.96 11.62 -23.83
CA ALA A 19 2.82 12.52 -23.99
C ALA A 19 2.66 13.08 -25.42
N GLU A 20 3.71 13.04 -26.23
CA GLU A 20 3.78 13.69 -27.54
C GLU A 20 3.60 12.72 -28.73
N VAL A 21 3.34 11.43 -28.48
CA VAL A 21 3.16 10.44 -29.55
C VAL A 21 1.69 10.09 -29.78
N ARG A 22 1.33 9.84 -31.04
CA ARG A 22 0.00 9.32 -31.40
C ARG A 22 -0.18 7.88 -30.91
N MET A 23 -1.42 7.44 -30.82
CA MET A 23 -1.75 6.03 -30.56
C MET A 23 -1.24 5.11 -31.68
N GLY A 24 -1.01 3.83 -31.37
CA GLY A 24 -0.31 2.87 -32.25
C GLY A 24 1.11 2.52 -31.77
N ASN A 25 1.90 1.80 -32.58
CA ASN A 25 3.31 1.45 -32.33
C ASN A 25 3.61 0.63 -31.06
N GLY A 26 2.64 -0.16 -30.58
CA GLY A 26 2.85 -1.09 -29.46
C GLY A 26 2.60 -0.50 -28.06
N LYS A 27 3.07 -1.22 -27.04
CA LYS A 27 2.95 -0.88 -25.61
C LYS A 27 4.08 0.07 -25.20
N GLY A 28 3.79 1.03 -24.32
CA GLY A 28 4.81 1.94 -23.78
C GLY A 28 5.79 1.24 -22.82
N ASN A 29 6.82 1.98 -22.41
CA ASN A 29 7.78 1.50 -21.41
C ASN A 29 7.13 1.50 -20.00
N PRO A 30 7.53 0.59 -19.10
CA PRO A 30 7.16 0.65 -17.68
C PRO A 30 7.61 1.99 -17.06
N GLU A 31 6.71 2.68 -16.35
CA GLU A 31 6.97 3.96 -15.69
C GLU A 31 7.01 3.80 -14.17
N TYR A 32 6.11 3.00 -13.60
CA TYR A 32 6.05 2.73 -12.17
C TYR A 32 5.48 1.33 -11.89
N TYR A 33 5.61 0.90 -10.64
CA TYR A 33 5.08 -0.38 -10.16
C TYR A 33 3.95 -0.12 -9.18
N VAL A 34 2.96 -1.01 -9.19
CA VAL A 34 1.81 -0.94 -8.28
C VAL A 34 1.65 -2.26 -7.55
N ALA A 35 1.13 -2.17 -6.32
CA ALA A 35 0.57 -3.32 -5.63
C ALA A 35 -0.94 -3.31 -5.86
N GLU A 36 -1.51 -4.43 -6.32
CA GLU A 36 -2.95 -4.58 -6.42
C GLU A 36 -3.55 -4.88 -5.05
N ILE A 37 -4.53 -4.07 -4.64
CA ILE A 37 -5.15 -4.14 -3.32
C ILE A 37 -6.65 -4.38 -3.50
N GLN A 38 -7.17 -5.39 -2.81
CA GLN A 38 -8.61 -5.67 -2.70
C GLN A 38 -9.09 -5.37 -1.27
N PRO A 39 -10.39 -5.04 -1.08
CA PRO A 39 -10.96 -4.84 0.26
C PRO A 39 -10.69 -6.03 1.18
N GLY A 40 -10.32 -5.75 2.43
CA GLY A 40 -9.95 -6.76 3.43
C GLY A 40 -8.48 -7.21 3.40
N LYS A 41 -7.67 -6.75 2.44
CA LYS A 41 -6.22 -7.01 2.43
C LYS A 41 -5.50 -6.23 3.54
N MET A 42 -4.70 -6.93 4.33
CA MET A 42 -3.82 -6.29 5.32
C MET A 42 -2.59 -5.68 4.62
N LEU A 43 -2.34 -4.38 4.84
CA LEU A 43 -1.27 -3.62 4.16
C LEU A 43 0.01 -3.55 4.97
N TYR A 44 -0.11 -3.26 6.26
CA TYR A 44 0.99 -3.05 7.19
C TYR A 44 0.64 -3.66 8.55
N GLU A 45 1.65 -4.16 9.25
CA GLU A 45 1.54 -4.61 10.64
C GLU A 45 2.58 -3.89 11.49
N MET A 46 2.29 -3.69 12.78
CA MET A 46 3.19 -3.05 13.73
C MET A 46 3.13 -3.78 15.07
N ASP A 47 4.28 -3.93 15.72
CA ASP A 47 4.44 -4.56 17.03
C ASP A 47 5.50 -3.82 17.87
N GLY A 48 5.49 -4.01 19.18
CA GLY A 48 6.48 -3.44 20.10
C GLY A 48 6.29 -1.94 20.40
N VAL A 49 5.07 -1.44 20.27
CA VAL A 49 4.66 -0.07 20.68
C VAL A 49 3.27 -0.10 21.32
N ASP A 50 2.95 0.92 22.11
CA ASP A 50 1.63 1.10 22.70
C ASP A 50 0.56 1.34 21.62
N GLU A 51 -0.67 0.91 21.90
CA GLU A 51 -1.79 1.01 20.96
C GLU A 51 -2.09 2.46 20.52
N VAL A 52 -1.98 3.42 21.45
CA VAL A 52 -2.20 4.85 21.15
C VAL A 52 -1.22 5.33 20.10
N LEU A 53 0.06 4.95 20.24
CA LEU A 53 1.10 5.30 19.29
C LEU A 53 0.89 4.61 17.95
N ALA A 54 0.52 3.32 17.96
CA ALA A 54 0.21 2.57 16.74
C ALA A 54 -0.96 3.20 15.96
N ARG A 55 -2.05 3.56 16.65
CA ARG A 55 -3.22 4.20 16.03
C ARG A 55 -2.87 5.52 15.37
N GLU A 56 -2.09 6.36 16.03
CA GLU A 56 -1.66 7.64 15.45
C GLU A 56 -0.75 7.43 14.24
N ALA A 57 0.21 6.50 14.33
CA ALA A 57 1.08 6.16 13.20
C ALA A 57 0.28 5.68 11.98
N PHE A 58 -0.71 4.80 12.17
CA PHE A 58 -1.56 4.32 11.07
C PHE A 58 -2.54 5.38 10.56
N ARG A 59 -3.00 6.32 11.41
CA ARG A 59 -3.79 7.47 10.97
C ARG A 59 -3.00 8.39 10.04
N LEU A 60 -1.72 8.62 10.34
CA LEU A 60 -0.83 9.38 9.46
C LEU A 60 -0.54 8.64 8.15
N ALA A 61 -0.35 7.32 8.22
CA ALA A 61 -0.12 6.49 7.05
C ALA A 61 -1.34 6.43 6.12
N SER A 62 -2.55 6.32 6.66
CA SER A 62 -3.79 6.26 5.86
C SER A 62 -4.00 7.52 5.03
N ALA A 63 -3.64 8.69 5.56
CA ALA A 63 -3.69 9.96 4.84
C ALA A 63 -2.75 10.03 3.61
N LYS A 64 -1.85 9.07 3.43
CA LYS A 64 -0.95 8.96 2.28
C LYS A 64 -1.39 7.91 1.27
N LEU A 65 -2.43 7.14 1.56
CA LEU A 65 -2.95 6.10 0.70
C LEU A 65 -4.18 6.61 -0.06
N PRO A 66 -4.36 6.21 -1.33
CA PRO A 66 -5.51 6.63 -2.14
C PRO A 66 -6.78 5.81 -1.84
N ILE A 67 -6.86 5.16 -0.69
CA ILE A 67 -7.93 4.23 -0.30
C ILE A 67 -8.30 4.41 1.17
N GLU A 68 -9.55 4.12 1.52
CA GLU A 68 -9.97 4.01 2.91
C GLU A 68 -9.33 2.80 3.58
N THR A 69 -8.97 2.94 4.86
CA THR A 69 -8.30 1.89 5.63
C THR A 69 -8.92 1.78 7.01
N THR A 70 -8.97 0.55 7.53
CA THR A 70 -9.43 0.26 8.89
C THR A 70 -8.25 -0.22 9.74
N PHE A 71 -8.07 0.37 10.93
CA PHE A 71 -7.12 -0.14 11.92
C PHE A 71 -7.72 -1.36 12.62
N VAL A 72 -6.94 -2.44 12.72
CA VAL A 72 -7.36 -3.67 13.39
C VAL A 72 -6.29 -4.11 14.39
N VAL A 73 -6.72 -4.70 15.50
CA VAL A 73 -5.84 -5.33 16.48
C VAL A 73 -5.92 -6.84 16.27
N ARG A 74 -4.78 -7.52 16.26
CA ARG A 74 -4.75 -8.98 16.19
C ARG A 74 -5.46 -9.56 17.41
N GLN A 75 -6.59 -10.20 17.18
CA GLN A 75 -7.22 -11.04 18.20
C GLN A 75 -6.51 -12.40 18.19
N VAL A 76 -5.81 -12.73 19.28
CA VAL A 76 -5.38 -14.11 19.52
C VAL A 76 -6.65 -14.85 19.97
N GLY A 77 -7.04 -15.88 19.22
CA GLY A 77 -8.35 -16.51 19.35
C GLY A 77 -8.70 -17.01 20.76
N ALA A 78 -10.00 -16.97 21.05
CA ALA A 78 -10.66 -17.90 21.97
C ALA A 78 -10.69 -19.31 21.36
#